data_AF-A0A831L7Q6-F1
#
_entry.id   AF-A0A831L7Q6-F1
#
_cell.length_a   1.000
_cell.length_b   1.000
_cell.length_c   1.000
_cell.angle_alpha   90.00
_cell.angle_beta   90.00
_cell.angle_gamma   90.00
#
_symmetry.space_group_name_H-M   'P 1'
#
loop_
_entity.id
_entity.type
_entity.pdbx_description
1 polymer ?
#
loop_
_entity_poly.entity_id
_entity_poly.type
_entity_poly.pdbx_seq_one_letter_code
_entity_poly.pdbx_strand_id
1 'polypeptide(L)'
;MFPNPARDGPPPRFDCGIAALALLLLVGGALAGIYFLNESGAFAPGVYQETFYLRYDAPSLPNMFLANYGYEDGNHLHFIGNFQAYVLLSLLLLLLYLAIGPLLGIPGPFSRCFFFWSLVTMMTGGALLITGFSLWVHSGDAAYGVGFSGINHELMGFFVFTLLIGAEYMVGRRRWSRRHPLFFTWVAMIAGMTIFLAWVEFSIRMDIADIGGINAAHLAGSILGFTLPSVVFLVQAWKGSTRDTGGGPVREESQEKNNAF
;
A
#
# COMPACT_ATOMS: atom_id res chain seq x y z
N MET A 1 -36.18 12.76 9.00
CA MET A 1 -36.06 13.79 7.94
C MET A 1 -35.02 13.29 6.95
N PHE A 2 -35.39 13.07 5.70
CA PHE A 2 -34.40 12.78 4.65
C PHE A 2 -33.81 14.11 4.15
N PRO A 3 -32.49 14.19 3.88
CA PRO A 3 -31.86 15.41 3.39
C PRO A 3 -32.49 15.86 2.08
N ASN A 4 -32.66 17.16 1.89
CA ASN A 4 -33.19 17.72 0.65
C ASN A 4 -32.00 18.18 -0.22
N PRO A 5 -31.61 17.43 -1.27
CA PRO A 5 -30.43 17.72 -2.06
C PRO A 5 -30.48 19.07 -2.81
N ALA A 6 -31.66 19.69 -2.91
CA ALA A 6 -31.82 21.03 -3.49
C ALA A 6 -31.53 22.17 -2.50
N ARG A 7 -31.52 21.91 -1.18
CA ARG A 7 -31.29 22.92 -0.12
C ARG A 7 -29.93 22.76 0.56
N ASP A 8 -29.46 21.53 0.69
CA ASP A 8 -28.31 21.22 1.57
C ASP A 8 -26.97 21.18 0.82
N GLY A 9 -26.99 21.36 -0.51
CA GLY A 9 -25.84 21.16 -1.38
C GLY A 9 -25.40 19.68 -1.41
N PRO A 10 -24.46 19.30 -2.30
CA PRO A 10 -23.87 17.98 -2.18
C PRO A 10 -23.11 17.89 -0.85
N PRO A 11 -23.20 16.77 -0.11
CA PRO A 11 -22.40 16.58 1.09
C PRO A 11 -20.91 16.76 0.75
N PRO A 12 -20.10 17.28 1.68
CA PRO A 12 -18.68 17.48 1.45
C PRO A 12 -18.06 16.15 0.98
N ARG A 13 -17.47 16.17 -0.21
CA ARG A 13 -16.84 15.00 -0.78
C ARG A 13 -15.52 14.80 -0.04
N PHE A 14 -15.36 13.63 0.58
CA PHE A 14 -14.09 13.23 1.18
C PHE A 14 -12.99 13.25 0.10
N ASP A 15 -11.98 14.09 0.31
CA ASP A 15 -10.84 14.20 -0.58
C ASP A 15 -9.76 13.19 -0.17
N CYS A 16 -9.79 12.05 -0.84
CA CYS A 16 -8.86 10.97 -0.62
C CYS A 16 -7.39 11.32 -0.99
N GLY A 17 -7.16 12.33 -1.82
CA GLY A 17 -5.82 12.82 -2.12
C GLY A 17 -5.23 13.56 -0.91
N ILE A 18 -6.01 14.48 -0.34
CA ILE A 18 -5.63 15.18 0.91
C ILE A 18 -5.49 14.18 2.06
N ALA A 19 -6.39 13.21 2.18
CA ALA A 19 -6.32 12.19 3.22
C ALA A 19 -5.08 11.29 3.09
N ALA A 20 -4.68 10.94 1.86
CA ALA A 20 -3.46 10.18 1.62
C ALA A 20 -2.20 10.98 2.00
N LEU A 21 -2.15 12.27 1.63
CA LEU A 21 -1.07 13.16 2.05
C LEU A 21 -1.02 13.28 3.58
N ALA A 22 -2.16 13.50 4.22
CA ALA A 22 -2.26 13.60 5.67
C ALA A 22 -1.77 12.31 6.35
N LEU A 23 -2.12 11.13 5.81
CA LEU A 23 -1.65 9.85 6.33
C LEU A 23 -0.13 9.70 6.24
N LEU A 24 0.49 10.05 5.10
CA LEU A 24 1.94 10.01 4.95
C LEU A 24 2.64 10.98 5.92
N LEU A 25 2.11 12.19 6.05
CA LEU A 25 2.67 13.16 7.00
C LEU A 25 2.50 12.70 8.45
N LEU A 26 1.36 12.10 8.80
CA LEU A 26 1.10 11.56 10.13
C LEU A 26 2.08 10.44 10.48
N VAL A 27 2.27 9.47 9.58
CA VAL A 27 3.21 8.36 9.79
C VAL A 27 4.64 8.88 9.92
N GLY A 28 5.09 9.76 9.03
CA GLY A 28 6.41 10.39 9.14
C GLY A 28 6.61 11.16 10.44
N GLY A 29 5.61 11.96 10.84
CA GLY A 29 5.63 12.69 12.11
C GLY A 29 5.65 11.77 13.33
N ALA A 30 4.89 10.67 13.30
CA ALA A 30 4.89 9.67 14.35
C ALA A 30 6.25 8.96 14.48
N LEU A 31 6.86 8.54 13.35
CA LEU A 31 8.19 7.92 13.34
C LEU A 31 9.26 8.85 13.92
N ALA A 32 9.28 10.11 13.48
CA ALA A 32 10.19 11.11 14.02
C ALA A 32 9.93 11.39 15.51
N GLY A 33 8.66 11.46 15.91
CA GLY A 33 8.26 11.67 17.30
C GLY A 33 8.70 10.52 18.21
N ILE A 34 8.47 9.27 17.80
CA ILE A 34 8.93 8.07 18.52
C ILE A 34 10.45 8.10 18.69
N TYR A 35 11.18 8.42 17.62
CA TYR A 35 12.64 8.58 17.66
C TYR A 35 13.07 9.62 18.70
N PHE A 36 12.58 10.87 18.59
CA PHE A 36 13.01 11.93 19.51
C PHE A 36 12.60 11.67 20.96
N LEU A 37 11.43 11.07 21.20
CA LEU A 37 10.99 10.70 22.55
C LEU A 37 11.93 9.65 23.16
N ASN A 38 12.33 8.64 22.39
CA ASN A 38 13.26 7.62 22.87
C ASN A 38 14.65 8.18 23.13
N GLU A 39 15.21 8.96 22.20
CA GLU A 39 16.52 9.62 22.38
C GLU A 39 16.56 10.60 23.55
N SER A 40 15.43 11.25 23.86
CA SER A 40 15.34 12.18 25.00
C SER A 40 15.22 11.48 26.37
N GLY A 41 15.12 10.15 26.41
CA GLY A 41 14.85 9.40 27.64
C GLY A 41 13.43 9.59 28.18
N ALA A 42 12.47 9.95 27.32
CA ALA A 42 11.08 10.16 27.72
C ALA A 42 10.36 8.84 28.05
N PHE A 43 10.83 7.71 27.53
CA PHE A 43 10.35 6.39 27.94
C PHE A 43 11.05 5.96 29.23
N ALA A 44 10.27 5.42 30.17
CA ALA A 44 10.84 4.77 31.33
C ALA A 44 11.69 3.56 30.90
N PRO A 45 12.71 3.17 31.69
CA PRO A 45 13.61 2.07 31.34
C PRO A 45 12.83 0.80 30.96
N GLY A 46 13.14 0.22 29.80
CA GLY A 46 12.51 -1.00 29.28
C GLY A 46 11.14 -0.81 28.59
N VAL A 47 10.44 0.30 28.82
CA VAL A 47 9.10 0.52 28.23
C VAL A 47 9.14 0.60 26.71
N TYR A 48 10.17 1.26 26.16
CA TYR A 48 10.34 1.35 24.71
C TYR A 48 10.51 -0.04 24.08
N GLN A 49 11.37 -0.87 24.66
CA GLN A 49 11.59 -2.24 24.21
C GLN A 49 10.32 -3.09 24.31
N GLU A 50 9.59 -3.03 25.44
CA GLU A 50 8.35 -3.78 25.61
C GLU A 50 7.23 -3.35 24.63
N THR A 51 7.25 -2.08 24.20
CA THR A 51 6.21 -1.50 23.35
C THR A 51 6.52 -1.66 21.85
N PHE A 52 7.77 -1.43 21.46
CA PHE A 52 8.20 -1.28 20.07
C PHE A 52 9.11 -2.40 19.55
N TYR A 53 9.47 -3.41 20.35
CA TYR A 53 10.25 -4.55 19.85
C TYR A 53 9.44 -5.83 19.83
N LEU A 54 9.31 -6.43 18.64
CA LEU A 54 8.70 -7.74 18.46
C LEU A 54 9.46 -8.78 19.28
N ARG A 55 8.80 -9.28 20.32
CA ARG A 55 9.24 -10.45 21.07
C ARG A 55 8.86 -11.71 20.32
N TYR A 56 9.85 -12.47 19.85
CA TYR A 56 9.60 -13.71 19.12
C TYR A 56 9.11 -14.84 20.04
N ASP A 57 9.50 -14.82 21.32
CA ASP A 57 9.13 -15.80 22.35
C ASP A 57 7.73 -15.58 22.94
N ALA A 58 7.28 -14.32 22.98
CA ALA A 58 6.00 -13.91 23.55
C ALA A 58 5.38 -12.75 22.75
N PRO A 59 4.98 -13.00 21.48
CA PRO A 59 4.42 -11.94 20.64
C PRO A 59 3.05 -11.50 21.18
N SER A 60 2.83 -10.19 21.20
CA SER A 60 1.52 -9.59 21.47
C SER A 60 1.05 -8.80 20.25
N LEU A 61 -0.26 -8.72 20.04
CA LEU A 61 -0.82 -8.00 18.89
C LEU A 61 -0.38 -6.51 18.81
N PRO A 62 -0.36 -5.74 19.93
CA PRO A 62 0.14 -4.37 19.88
C PRO A 62 1.59 -4.29 19.44
N ASN A 63 2.43 -5.19 19.94
CA ASN A 63 3.85 -5.20 19.65
C ASN A 63 4.11 -5.69 18.20
N MET A 64 3.37 -6.68 17.71
CA MET A 64 3.37 -7.07 16.28
C MET A 64 3.05 -5.90 15.35
N PHE A 65 2.22 -4.96 15.77
CA PHE A 65 1.94 -3.76 14.99
C PHE A 65 3.06 -2.72 15.14
N LEU A 66 3.35 -2.32 16.39
CA LEU A 66 4.25 -1.22 16.73
C LEU A 66 5.73 -1.51 16.41
N ALA A 67 6.13 -2.77 16.34
CA ALA A 67 7.50 -3.15 15.98
C ALA A 67 7.92 -2.71 14.56
N ASN A 68 6.94 -2.50 13.68
CA ASN A 68 7.21 -1.91 12.37
C ASN A 68 7.50 -0.42 12.45
N TYR A 69 7.12 0.28 13.51
CA TYR A 69 7.27 1.74 13.66
C TYR A 69 8.34 2.13 14.69
N GLY A 70 8.90 1.15 15.39
CA GLY A 70 10.09 1.34 16.22
C GLY A 70 11.38 1.36 15.41
N TYR A 71 12.46 1.63 16.10
CA TYR A 71 13.83 1.49 15.63
C TYR A 71 14.71 0.86 16.72
N GLU A 72 15.87 0.36 16.31
CA GLU A 72 16.83 -0.27 17.18
C GLU A 72 17.61 0.76 18.02
N ASP A 73 17.54 0.62 19.34
CA ASP A 73 18.26 1.43 20.33
C ASP A 73 19.77 1.50 20.03
N GLY A 74 20.31 2.71 20.06
CA GLY A 74 21.74 2.95 19.77
C GLY A 74 22.11 2.83 18.28
N ASN A 75 21.17 2.52 17.39
CA ASN A 75 21.41 2.41 15.94
C ASN A 75 20.73 3.53 15.15
N HIS A 76 21.17 4.77 15.37
CA HIS A 76 20.59 5.95 14.70
C HIS A 76 20.73 5.91 13.18
N LEU A 77 21.79 5.30 12.66
CA LEU A 77 22.00 5.17 11.21
C LEU A 77 20.92 4.30 10.57
N HIS A 78 20.49 3.22 11.24
CA HIS A 78 19.40 2.39 10.75
C HIS A 78 18.07 3.15 10.72
N PHE A 79 17.78 3.98 11.73
CA PHE A 79 16.60 4.87 11.71
C PHE A 79 16.68 5.89 10.57
N ILE A 80 17.79 6.62 10.45
CA ILE A 80 17.95 7.68 9.44
C ILE A 80 17.81 7.09 8.04
N GLY A 81 18.44 5.96 7.75
CA GLY A 81 18.33 5.30 6.45
C GLY A 81 16.89 4.90 6.11
N ASN A 82 16.18 4.29 7.06
CA ASN A 82 14.78 3.92 6.87
C ASN A 82 13.85 5.14 6.73
N PHE A 83 14.10 6.20 7.49
CA PHE A 83 13.31 7.43 7.42
C PHE A 83 13.53 8.16 6.09
N GLN A 84 14.76 8.22 5.60
CA GLN A 84 15.06 8.79 4.28
C GLN A 84 14.40 7.99 3.16
N ALA A 85 14.46 6.66 3.21
CA ALA A 85 13.78 5.79 2.24
C ALA A 85 12.26 6.03 2.26
N TYR A 86 11.66 6.14 3.45
CA TYR A 86 10.25 6.45 3.61
C TYR A 86 9.87 7.80 2.97
N VAL A 87 10.63 8.86 3.25
CA VAL A 87 10.40 10.19 2.69
C VAL A 87 10.51 10.16 1.17
N LEU A 88 11.57 9.52 0.63
CA LEU A 88 11.77 9.41 -0.81
C LEU A 88 10.61 8.67 -1.49
N LEU A 89 10.23 7.50 -0.99
CA LEU A 89 9.12 6.71 -1.53
C LEU A 89 7.79 7.47 -1.46
N SER A 90 7.54 8.18 -0.37
CA SER A 90 6.36 9.03 -0.20
C SER A 90 6.31 10.14 -1.24
N LEU A 91 7.44 10.83 -1.48
CA LEU A 91 7.55 11.87 -2.49
C LEU A 91 7.34 11.32 -3.91
N LEU A 92 7.90 10.15 -4.21
CA LEU A 92 7.73 9.48 -5.50
C LEU A 92 6.26 9.07 -5.75
N LEU A 93 5.59 8.53 -4.74
CA LEU A 93 4.17 8.19 -4.80
C LEU A 93 3.29 9.44 -4.97
N LEU A 94 3.61 10.53 -4.26
CA LEU A 94 2.93 11.82 -4.42
C LEU A 94 3.14 12.41 -5.81
N LEU A 95 4.35 12.33 -6.36
CA LEU A 95 4.66 12.78 -7.72
C LEU A 95 3.85 11.97 -8.75
N LEU A 96 3.74 10.65 -8.56
CA LEU A 96 2.89 9.81 -9.40
C LEU A 96 1.42 10.22 -9.32
N TYR A 97 0.91 10.48 -8.11
CA TYR A 97 -0.50 10.77 -7.88
C TYR A 97 -0.91 12.18 -8.33
N LEU A 98 -0.10 13.21 -8.00
CA LEU A 98 -0.44 14.62 -8.19
C LEU A 98 -0.01 15.19 -9.55
N ALA A 99 1.06 14.65 -10.14
CA ALA A 99 1.63 15.21 -11.37
C ALA A 99 1.54 14.23 -12.53
N ILE A 100 2.21 13.07 -12.42
CA ILE A 100 2.39 12.16 -13.56
C ILE A 100 1.05 11.56 -13.99
N GLY A 101 0.26 11.01 -13.06
CA GLY A 101 -1.05 10.42 -13.35
C GLY A 101 -1.98 11.38 -14.09
N PRO A 102 -2.22 12.60 -13.56
CA PRO A 102 -3.01 13.63 -14.24
C PRO A 102 -2.45 14.04 -15.61
N LEU A 103 -1.13 14.23 -15.73
CA LEU A 103 -0.48 14.60 -17.01
C LEU A 103 -0.68 13.52 -18.08
N LEU A 104 -0.61 12.26 -17.66
CA LEU A 104 -0.86 11.11 -18.53
C LEU A 104 -2.36 10.88 -18.76
N GLY A 105 -3.25 11.65 -18.12
CA GLY A 105 -4.70 11.51 -18.17
C GLY A 105 -5.20 10.16 -17.64
N ILE A 106 -4.35 9.47 -16.88
CA ILE A 106 -4.80 8.37 -16.04
C ILE A 106 -5.84 9.00 -15.10
N PRO A 107 -7.08 8.47 -14.96
CA PRO A 107 -8.06 9.05 -14.05
C PRO A 107 -7.49 9.01 -12.64
N GLY A 108 -6.93 10.15 -12.21
CA GLY A 108 -6.01 10.25 -11.08
C GLY A 108 -4.82 9.31 -11.22
N PRO A 109 -4.75 8.30 -10.34
CA PRO A 109 -4.51 6.92 -10.74
C PRO A 109 -5.43 5.93 -9.96
N PHE A 110 -6.59 5.61 -10.57
CA PHE A 110 -7.46 4.43 -10.35
C PHE A 110 -8.46 4.36 -9.17
N SER A 111 -9.37 5.34 -9.10
CA SER A 111 -10.41 5.63 -8.08
C SER A 111 -9.95 6.71 -7.13
N ARG A 112 -10.84 7.67 -6.84
CA ARG A 112 -10.54 8.80 -5.94
C ARG A 112 -9.85 8.33 -4.66
N CYS A 113 -10.17 7.12 -4.20
CA CYS A 113 -9.71 6.57 -2.93
C CYS A 113 -8.85 5.30 -3.03
N PHE A 114 -8.48 4.83 -4.21
CA PHE A 114 -7.60 3.65 -4.33
C PHE A 114 -6.28 3.86 -3.61
N PHE A 115 -5.57 4.92 -3.98
CA PHE A 115 -4.29 5.28 -3.39
C PHE A 115 -4.36 5.38 -1.86
N PHE A 116 -5.37 6.11 -1.35
CA PHE A 116 -5.60 6.24 0.09
C PHE A 116 -5.85 4.89 0.78
N TRP A 117 -6.77 4.07 0.27
CA TRP A 117 -7.10 2.79 0.90
C TRP A 117 -5.99 1.76 0.80
N SER A 118 -5.18 1.79 -0.27
CA SER A 118 -3.96 0.98 -0.36
C SER A 118 -2.98 1.38 0.75
N LEU A 119 -2.71 2.68 0.92
CA LEU A 119 -1.83 3.16 1.99
C LEU A 119 -2.36 2.78 3.39
N VAL A 120 -3.66 2.97 3.66
CA VAL A 120 -4.26 2.55 4.93
C VAL A 120 -4.08 1.05 5.15
N THR A 121 -4.35 0.23 4.13
CA THR A 121 -4.28 -1.24 4.24
C THR A 121 -2.85 -1.70 4.52
N MET A 122 -1.88 -1.11 3.84
CA MET A 122 -0.45 -1.40 4.03
C MET A 122 0.04 -0.97 5.42
N MET A 123 -0.25 0.28 5.80
CA MET A 123 0.12 0.84 7.11
C MET A 123 -0.68 0.25 8.30
N THR A 124 -1.56 -0.71 8.07
CA THR A 124 -2.31 -1.38 9.14
C THR A 124 -2.20 -2.89 9.02
N GLY A 125 -2.95 -3.49 8.11
CA GLY A 125 -2.91 -4.92 7.82
C GLY A 125 -1.54 -5.39 7.34
N GLY A 126 -0.87 -4.62 6.48
CA GLY A 126 0.48 -4.91 6.00
C GLY A 126 1.48 -5.04 7.15
N ALA A 127 1.52 -4.07 8.06
CA ALA A 127 2.37 -4.10 9.25
C ALA A 127 2.20 -5.40 10.09
N LEU A 128 0.96 -5.83 10.33
CA LEU A 128 0.69 -7.08 11.05
C LEU A 128 1.11 -8.33 10.27
N LEU A 129 0.92 -8.33 8.95
CA LEU A 129 1.30 -9.45 8.09
C LEU A 129 2.82 -9.59 7.97
N ILE A 130 3.55 -8.46 7.95
CA ILE A 130 5.02 -8.45 7.95
C ILE A 130 5.55 -9.12 9.21
N THR A 131 5.10 -8.71 10.40
CA THR A 131 5.58 -9.32 11.65
C THR A 131 5.07 -10.74 11.83
N GLY A 132 3.85 -11.04 11.39
CA GLY A 132 3.34 -12.42 11.35
C GLY A 132 4.20 -13.35 10.48
N PHE A 133 4.64 -12.87 9.31
CA PHE A 133 5.56 -13.60 8.45
C PHE A 133 6.95 -13.75 9.09
N SER A 134 7.48 -12.68 9.68
CA SER A 134 8.76 -12.73 10.40
C SER A 134 8.72 -13.73 11.57
N LEU A 135 7.62 -13.82 12.31
CA LEU A 135 7.43 -14.84 13.36
C LEU A 135 7.41 -16.26 12.78
N TRP A 136 6.74 -16.45 11.65
CA TRP A 136 6.62 -17.77 11.01
C TRP A 136 7.95 -18.32 10.50
N VAL A 137 8.82 -17.44 9.99
CA VAL A 137 10.12 -17.82 9.41
C VAL A 137 11.27 -17.78 10.43
N HIS A 138 11.02 -17.28 11.64
CA HIS A 138 12.04 -17.10 12.66
C HIS A 138 12.76 -18.41 13.03
N SER A 139 14.08 -18.44 12.89
CA SER A 139 14.93 -19.62 13.17
C SER A 139 15.24 -19.86 14.65
N GLY A 140 14.97 -18.89 15.53
CA GLY A 140 15.24 -18.97 16.97
C GLY A 140 16.46 -18.18 17.46
N ASP A 141 17.24 -17.58 16.56
CA ASP A 141 18.55 -16.98 16.90
C ASP A 141 18.48 -15.54 17.43
N ALA A 142 17.32 -14.88 17.32
CA ALA A 142 17.12 -13.50 17.77
C ALA A 142 15.91 -13.39 18.70
N ALA A 143 16.11 -12.89 19.93
CA ALA A 143 15.02 -12.74 20.89
C ALA A 143 14.04 -11.61 20.52
N TYR A 144 14.50 -10.60 19.78
CA TYR A 144 13.72 -9.43 19.43
C TYR A 144 13.93 -8.95 17.98
N GLY A 145 12.93 -8.25 17.43
CA GLY A 145 13.02 -7.60 16.11
C GLY A 145 12.30 -6.25 16.10
N VAL A 146 12.85 -5.26 15.40
CA VAL A 146 12.26 -3.94 15.27
C VAL A 146 12.71 -3.27 13.98
N GLY A 147 11.85 -2.48 13.35
CA GLY A 147 12.25 -1.60 12.26
C GLY A 147 11.19 -1.38 11.19
N PHE A 148 11.29 -0.21 10.56
CA PHE A 148 10.38 0.24 9.50
C PHE A 148 10.76 -0.24 8.08
N SER A 149 11.86 -0.98 7.96
CA SER A 149 12.37 -1.41 6.65
C SER A 149 11.41 -2.32 5.88
N GLY A 150 10.59 -3.13 6.57
CA GLY A 150 9.56 -3.95 5.93
C GLY A 150 8.49 -3.10 5.24
N ILE A 151 7.99 -2.06 5.92
CA ILE A 151 7.02 -1.10 5.36
C ILE A 151 7.63 -0.32 4.19
N ASN A 152 8.93 0.03 4.25
CA ASN A 152 9.61 0.64 3.10
C ASN A 152 9.61 -0.27 1.86
N HIS A 153 9.86 -1.57 2.03
CA HIS A 153 9.77 -2.52 0.92
C HIS A 153 8.32 -2.68 0.42
N GLU A 154 7.35 -2.61 1.32
CA GLU A 154 5.92 -2.57 0.98
C GLU A 154 5.57 -1.34 0.11
N LEU A 155 6.01 -0.15 0.52
CA LEU A 155 5.84 1.08 -0.23
C LEU A 155 6.54 1.03 -1.60
N MET A 156 7.73 0.42 -1.66
CA MET A 156 8.45 0.22 -2.91
C MET A 156 7.69 -0.72 -3.86
N GLY A 157 7.16 -1.83 -3.36
CA GLY A 157 6.28 -2.73 -4.11
C GLY A 157 5.05 -1.98 -4.64
N PHE A 158 4.40 -1.18 -3.79
CA PHE A 158 3.23 -0.40 -4.20
C PHE A 158 3.55 0.66 -5.26
N PHE A 159 4.71 1.30 -5.16
CA PHE A 159 5.20 2.23 -6.17
C PHE A 159 5.36 1.53 -7.53
N VAL A 160 6.04 0.39 -7.57
CA VAL A 160 6.23 -0.40 -8.79
C VAL A 160 4.89 -0.91 -9.34
N PHE A 161 3.99 -1.39 -8.49
CA PHE A 161 2.64 -1.79 -8.88
C PHE A 161 1.88 -0.64 -9.57
N THR A 162 1.95 0.55 -8.98
CA THR A 162 1.30 1.75 -9.50
C THR A 162 1.87 2.13 -10.87
N LEU A 163 3.19 2.01 -11.06
CA LEU A 163 3.82 2.20 -12.38
C LEU A 163 3.32 1.18 -13.41
N LEU A 164 3.27 -0.10 -13.06
CA LEU A 164 2.85 -1.16 -13.98
C LEU A 164 1.39 -0.97 -14.42
N ILE A 165 0.50 -0.70 -13.47
CA ILE A 165 -0.90 -0.41 -13.79
C ILE A 165 -1.04 0.89 -14.58
N GLY A 166 -0.28 1.93 -14.24
CA GLY A 166 -0.28 3.20 -14.97
C GLY A 166 0.20 3.03 -16.42
N ALA A 167 1.27 2.28 -16.64
CA ALA A 167 1.80 1.97 -17.96
C ALA A 167 0.78 1.17 -18.78
N GLU A 168 0.16 0.16 -18.19
CA GLU A 168 -0.88 -0.62 -18.85
C GLU A 168 -2.10 0.22 -19.22
N TYR A 169 -2.51 1.18 -18.38
CA TYR A 169 -3.57 2.13 -18.73
C TYR A 169 -3.25 2.93 -19.99
N MET A 170 -2.00 3.40 -20.07
CA MET A 170 -1.54 4.25 -21.16
C MET A 170 -1.49 3.50 -22.48
N VAL A 171 -1.02 2.25 -22.44
CA VAL A 171 -1.00 1.35 -23.61
C VAL A 171 -2.43 0.89 -23.97
N GLY A 172 -3.24 0.59 -22.96
CA GLY A 172 -4.58 0.02 -23.05
C GLY A 172 -5.70 1.02 -23.34
N ARG A 173 -5.43 2.33 -23.37
CA ARG A 173 -6.42 3.41 -23.59
C ARG A 173 -7.24 3.32 -24.88
N ARG A 174 -6.85 2.46 -25.83
CA ARG A 174 -7.64 2.14 -27.03
C ARG A 174 -8.55 0.90 -26.89
N ARG A 175 -8.49 0.15 -25.78
CA ARG A 175 -9.16 -1.17 -25.60
C ARG A 175 -9.80 -1.40 -24.22
N TRP A 176 -9.54 -0.56 -23.22
CA TRP A 176 -9.99 -0.75 -21.83
C TRP A 176 -11.45 -0.33 -21.60
N SER A 177 -12.39 -1.15 -22.06
CA SER A 177 -13.74 -1.19 -21.48
C SER A 177 -13.72 -2.14 -20.27
N ARG A 178 -14.44 -1.84 -19.19
CA ARG A 178 -14.72 -2.83 -18.10
C ARG A 178 -15.43 -4.08 -18.63
N ARG A 179 -16.04 -3.98 -19.81
CA ARG A 179 -16.67 -5.09 -20.54
C ARG A 179 -15.67 -5.84 -21.43
N HIS A 180 -14.41 -5.38 -21.50
CA HIS A 180 -13.39 -6.03 -22.30
C HIS A 180 -13.02 -7.38 -21.65
N PRO A 181 -13.16 -8.49 -22.39
CA PRO A 181 -13.09 -9.84 -21.81
C PRO A 181 -11.73 -10.17 -21.17
N LEU A 182 -10.67 -9.45 -21.55
CA LEU A 182 -9.31 -9.65 -21.03
C LEU A 182 -8.95 -8.75 -19.85
N PHE A 183 -9.82 -7.83 -19.41
CA PHE A 183 -9.49 -6.88 -18.34
C PHE A 183 -8.98 -7.59 -17.06
N PHE A 184 -9.69 -8.64 -16.62
CA PHE A 184 -9.28 -9.43 -15.46
C PHE A 184 -8.01 -10.25 -15.71
N THR A 185 -7.79 -10.68 -16.96
CA THR A 185 -6.57 -11.40 -17.36
C THR A 185 -5.34 -10.49 -17.30
N TRP A 186 -5.45 -9.24 -17.73
CA TRP A 186 -4.36 -8.26 -17.63
C TRP A 186 -4.05 -7.90 -16.17
N VAL A 187 -5.08 -7.70 -15.35
CA VAL A 187 -4.91 -7.49 -13.91
C VAL A 187 -4.25 -8.71 -13.24
N ALA A 188 -4.65 -9.92 -13.61
CA ALA A 188 -4.05 -11.15 -13.12
C ALA A 188 -2.60 -11.34 -13.61
N MET A 189 -2.27 -10.93 -14.84
CA MET A 189 -0.90 -10.94 -15.36
C MET A 189 -0.02 -9.93 -14.65
N ILE A 190 -0.52 -8.72 -14.38
CA ILE A 190 0.20 -7.74 -13.57
C ILE A 190 0.42 -8.31 -12.17
N ALA A 191 -0.63 -8.79 -11.50
CA ALA A 191 -0.50 -9.41 -10.18
C ALA A 191 0.49 -10.60 -10.19
N GLY A 192 0.46 -11.45 -11.22
CA GLY A 192 1.36 -12.60 -11.38
C GLY A 192 2.81 -12.21 -11.64
N MET A 193 3.07 -11.25 -12.55
CA MET A 193 4.40 -10.69 -12.80
C MET A 193 4.96 -10.04 -11.53
N THR A 194 4.07 -9.46 -10.75
CA THR A 194 4.43 -8.76 -9.55
C THR A 194 4.81 -9.73 -8.41
N ILE A 195 4.06 -10.82 -8.24
CA ILE A 195 4.45 -11.94 -7.36
C ILE A 195 5.79 -12.54 -7.82
N PHE A 196 5.98 -12.68 -9.13
CA PHE A 196 7.25 -13.16 -9.71
C PHE A 196 8.43 -12.23 -9.39
N LEU A 197 8.27 -10.90 -9.49
CA LEU A 197 9.33 -9.95 -9.12
C LEU A 197 9.68 -10.02 -7.63
N ALA A 198 8.67 -10.16 -6.75
CA ALA A 198 8.91 -10.38 -5.33
C ALA A 198 9.64 -11.70 -5.05
N TRP A 199 9.32 -12.75 -5.80
CA TRP A 199 10.01 -14.04 -5.75
C TRP A 199 11.45 -13.99 -6.30
N VAL A 200 11.71 -13.17 -7.31
CA VAL A 200 13.07 -12.93 -7.81
C VAL A 200 13.88 -12.15 -6.78
N GLU A 201 13.32 -11.12 -6.16
CA GLU A 201 13.97 -10.40 -5.05
C GLU A 201 14.29 -11.35 -3.89
N PHE A 202 13.36 -12.23 -3.53
CA PHE A 202 13.57 -13.31 -2.56
C PHE A 202 14.75 -14.20 -2.94
N SER A 203 14.77 -14.71 -4.18
CA SER A 203 15.77 -15.65 -4.65
C SER A 203 17.17 -15.04 -4.78
N ILE A 204 17.26 -13.72 -5.02
CA ILE A 204 18.54 -13.00 -5.11
C ILE A 204 19.11 -12.70 -3.71
N ARG A 205 18.26 -12.36 -2.75
CA ARG A 205 18.71 -12.02 -1.37
C ARG A 205 18.98 -13.25 -0.50
N MET A 206 18.49 -14.41 -0.92
CA MET A 206 18.67 -15.68 -0.23
C MET A 206 19.94 -16.38 -0.74
N ASP A 207 21.07 -16.10 -0.11
CA ASP A 207 22.04 -17.17 0.13
C ASP A 207 21.46 -18.01 1.29
N ILE A 208 21.05 -19.24 0.99
CA ILE A 208 19.98 -20.01 1.67
C ILE A 208 20.31 -20.45 3.12
N ALA A 209 21.39 -19.96 3.72
CA ALA A 209 21.87 -20.45 5.03
C ALA A 209 21.41 -19.65 6.26
N ASP A 210 20.95 -18.40 6.13
CA ASP A 210 20.56 -17.56 7.30
C ASP A 210 19.36 -16.66 6.97
N ILE A 211 18.14 -17.17 7.09
CA ILE A 211 16.94 -16.31 7.06
C ILE A 211 16.79 -15.63 8.42
N GLY A 212 17.63 -14.64 8.69
CA GLY A 212 17.41 -13.73 9.81
C GLY A 212 16.06 -13.00 9.67
N GLY A 213 15.45 -12.63 10.80
CA GLY A 213 14.11 -12.00 10.84
C GLY A 213 13.98 -10.72 9.99
N ILE A 214 15.10 -10.03 9.72
CA ILE A 214 15.16 -8.81 8.88
C ILE A 214 14.91 -9.13 7.40
N ASN A 215 15.55 -10.16 6.85
CA ASN A 215 15.37 -10.56 5.45
C ASN A 215 13.93 -11.05 5.20
N ALA A 216 13.35 -11.74 6.18
CA ALA A 216 11.94 -12.14 6.16
C ALA A 216 11.00 -10.91 6.13
N ALA A 217 11.30 -9.86 6.90
CA ALA A 217 10.48 -8.63 6.92
C ALA A 217 10.55 -7.86 5.60
N HIS A 218 11.73 -7.77 4.97
CA HIS A 218 11.88 -7.13 3.66
C HIS A 218 11.10 -7.89 2.58
N LEU A 219 11.22 -9.22 2.59
CA LEU A 219 10.47 -10.08 1.67
C LEU A 219 8.96 -9.91 1.83
N ALA A 220 8.47 -10.02 3.06
CA ALA A 220 7.06 -9.85 3.35
C ALA A 220 6.57 -8.48 2.88
N GLY A 221 7.35 -7.43 3.19
CA GLY A 221 7.13 -6.08 2.68
C GLY A 221 6.95 -6.04 1.17
N SER A 222 7.95 -6.52 0.41
CA SER A 222 7.89 -6.53 -1.06
C SER A 222 6.65 -7.27 -1.57
N ILE A 223 6.35 -8.49 -1.09
CA ILE A 223 5.17 -9.26 -1.52
C ILE A 223 3.87 -8.52 -1.19
N LEU A 224 3.77 -7.92 -0.01
CA LEU A 224 2.56 -7.24 0.47
C LEU A 224 2.31 -5.93 -0.26
N GLY A 225 3.38 -5.20 -0.59
CA GLY A 225 3.35 -3.98 -1.41
C GLY A 225 2.73 -4.17 -2.78
N PHE A 226 2.70 -5.41 -3.23
CA PHE A 226 2.13 -5.81 -4.49
C PHE A 226 0.73 -6.42 -4.34
N THR A 227 0.57 -7.33 -3.38
CA THR A 227 -0.66 -8.10 -3.19
C THR A 227 -1.78 -7.26 -2.56
N LEU A 228 -1.49 -6.44 -1.55
CA LEU A 228 -2.51 -5.64 -0.88
C LEU A 228 -3.12 -4.58 -1.80
N PRO A 229 -2.35 -3.77 -2.55
CA PRO A 229 -2.92 -2.87 -3.53
C PRO A 229 -3.68 -3.60 -4.64
N SER A 230 -3.25 -4.80 -5.05
CA SER A 230 -4.00 -5.62 -6.01
C SER A 230 -5.39 -5.99 -5.49
N VAL A 231 -5.49 -6.42 -4.23
CA VAL A 231 -6.78 -6.75 -3.59
C VAL A 231 -7.66 -5.51 -3.49
N VAL A 232 -7.11 -4.38 -3.03
CA VAL A 232 -7.85 -3.11 -2.94
C VAL A 232 -8.37 -2.68 -4.32
N PHE A 233 -7.54 -2.83 -5.36
CA PHE A 233 -7.91 -2.53 -6.75
C PHE A 233 -9.07 -3.43 -7.23
N LEU A 234 -8.97 -4.74 -7.02
CA LEU A 234 -10.01 -5.72 -7.41
C LEU A 234 -11.33 -5.45 -6.70
N VAL A 235 -11.31 -5.19 -5.39
CA VAL A 235 -12.52 -4.87 -4.61
C VAL A 235 -13.18 -3.60 -5.13
N GLN A 236 -12.39 -2.57 -5.45
CA GLN A 236 -12.93 -1.32 -5.99
C GLN A 236 -13.44 -1.48 -7.43
N ALA A 237 -12.76 -2.27 -8.26
CA ALA A 237 -13.21 -2.60 -9.60
C ALA A 237 -14.55 -3.37 -9.57
N TRP A 238 -14.69 -4.34 -8.66
CA TRP A 238 -15.93 -5.11 -8.46
C TRP A 238 -17.10 -4.25 -7.98
N LYS A 239 -16.86 -3.35 -7.01
CA LYS A 239 -17.85 -2.35 -6.55
C LYS A 239 -18.26 -1.36 -7.65
N GLY A 240 -17.34 -1.05 -8.55
CA GLY A 240 -17.63 -0.24 -9.74
C GLY A 240 -18.53 -0.96 -10.73
N SER A 241 -18.23 -2.23 -11.02
CA SER A 241 -19.00 -3.08 -11.94
C SER A 241 -20.45 -3.29 -11.48
N THR A 242 -20.66 -3.51 -10.17
CA THR A 242 -22.00 -3.70 -9.59
C THR A 242 -22.88 -2.46 -9.64
N ARG A 243 -22.29 -1.25 -9.65
CA ARG A 243 -23.03 0.01 -9.88
C ARG A 243 -23.44 0.20 -11.34
N ASP A 244 -22.63 -0.29 -12.28
CA ASP A 244 -22.90 -0.23 -13.72
C ASP A 244 -23.93 -1.29 -14.17
N THR A 245 -24.15 -2.35 -13.37
CA THR A 245 -25.17 -3.39 -13.61
C THR A 245 -26.48 -3.14 -12.87
N GLY A 246 -26.62 -1.99 -12.19
CA GLY A 246 -27.85 -1.56 -11.54
C GLY A 246 -28.94 -1.13 -12.52
N GLY A 247 -29.58 -2.08 -13.20
CA GLY A 247 -31.01 -2.05 -13.55
C GLY A 247 -31.54 -0.90 -14.39
N GLY A 248 -30.80 -0.42 -15.40
CA GLY A 248 -31.35 0.42 -16.47
C GLY A 248 -31.10 -0.24 -17.82
N PRO A 249 -32.08 -0.31 -18.74
CA PRO A 249 -31.87 -0.94 -20.03
C PRO A 249 -30.72 -0.25 -20.75
N VAL A 250 -29.76 -1.06 -21.19
CA VAL A 250 -28.68 -0.66 -22.07
C VAL A 250 -29.36 -0.09 -23.31
N ARG A 251 -29.37 1.24 -23.45
CA ARG A 251 -29.51 1.85 -24.77
C ARG A 251 -28.24 1.44 -25.52
N GLU A 252 -28.30 0.30 -26.17
CA GLU A 252 -27.44 -0.01 -27.29
C GLU A 252 -27.51 1.20 -28.22
N GLU A 253 -26.35 1.73 -28.59
CA GLU A 253 -26.21 2.58 -29.76
C GLU A 253 -26.61 1.76 -31.00
N SER A 254 -27.90 1.51 -31.17
CA SER A 254 -28.54 1.26 -32.45
C SER A 254 -28.91 2.61 -33.05
N GLN A 255 -27.88 3.40 -33.36
CA GLN A 255 -27.98 4.45 -34.37
C GLN A 255 -26.97 4.16 -35.49
N GLU A 256 -27.04 2.94 -36.01
CA GLU A 256 -26.90 2.76 -37.44
C GLU A 256 -28.27 2.36 -37.99
N LYS A 257 -28.78 3.20 -38.90
CA LYS A 257 -29.91 2.98 -39.82
C LYS A 257 -31.32 3.10 -39.26
N ASN A 258 -31.85 4.32 -39.38
CA ASN A 258 -33.08 4.59 -40.15
C ASN A 258 -32.88 5.99 -40.76
N ASN A 259 -32.40 6.12 -42.00
CA ASN A 259 -33.27 6.17 -43.19
C ASN A 259 -34.66 6.74 -42.89
N ALA A 260 -34.83 8.04 -43.12
CA ALA A 260 -36.03 8.59 -43.73
C ALA A 260 -35.79 10.07 -44.09
N PHE A 261 -35.65 10.30 -45.41
CA PHE A 261 -36.01 11.49 -46.20
C PHE A 261 -35.38 12.85 -45.85
#